data_AF-X1NT86-F1
#
_entry.id   AF-X1NT86-F1
#
_cell.length_a   1.000
_cell.length_b   1.000
_cell.length_c   1.000
_cell.angle_alpha   90.00
_cell.angle_beta   90.00
_cell.angle_gamma   90.00
#
_symmetry.space_group_name_H-M   'P 1'
#
loop_
_entity.id
_entity.type
_entity.pdbx_description
1 polymer ?
#
loop_
_entity_poly.entity_id
_entity_poly.type
_entity_poly.pdbx_seq_one_letter_code
_entity_poly.pdbx_strand_id
1 'polypeptide(L)'
;YFSNIDYPISNLRIKIEYPSGFEFFESQPKALGKTEWEIPLLNKAGGGRIEVSGILRGEVQESKIFRANLGIWQEGEFVLLKETIKGIEITRPSIFVSYQINNSPQYVANPGDYLYYEIFFKNTGEEVLE
;
A
#
# COMPACT_ATOMS: atom_id res chain seq x y z
N TYR A 1 -14.10 6.96 1.48
CA TYR A 1 -15.29 7.10 2.35
C TYR A 1 -16.46 7.59 1.49
N PHE A 2 -17.69 7.26 1.86
CA PHE A 2 -18.90 7.66 1.14
C PHE A 2 -20.08 7.74 2.13
N SER A 3 -20.95 8.73 1.97
CA SER A 3 -22.15 8.90 2.80
C SER A 3 -23.41 8.47 2.06
N ASN A 4 -24.12 7.50 2.64
CA ASN A 4 -25.48 7.14 2.24
C ASN A 4 -26.55 7.84 3.10
N ILE A 5 -26.15 8.72 4.01
CA ILE A 5 -27.05 9.38 4.96
C ILE A 5 -27.68 10.60 4.30
N ASP A 6 -28.93 10.89 4.63
CA ASP A 6 -29.78 11.89 3.97
C ASP A 6 -29.63 13.32 4.53
N TYR A 7 -28.74 13.51 5.51
CA TYR A 7 -28.34 14.81 6.03
C TYR A 7 -26.81 14.98 6.01
N PRO A 8 -26.29 16.22 5.92
CA PRO A 8 -24.85 16.49 5.95
C PRO A 8 -24.23 16.15 7.31
N ILE A 9 -23.01 15.59 7.29
CA ILE A 9 -22.25 15.27 8.50
C ILE A 9 -20.93 16.05 8.46
N SER A 10 -20.62 16.73 9.56
CA SER A 10 -19.39 17.50 9.73
C SER A 10 -18.52 16.94 10.86
N ASN A 11 -17.34 17.52 11.05
CA ASN A 11 -16.37 17.16 12.09
C ASN A 11 -15.92 15.69 12.06
N LEU A 12 -16.00 15.09 10.88
CA LEU A 12 -15.57 13.73 10.63
C LEU A 12 -14.05 13.64 10.62
N ARG A 13 -13.54 12.59 11.23
CA ARG A 13 -12.13 12.24 11.26
C ARG A 13 -11.98 10.80 10.79
N ILE A 14 -10.98 10.57 9.94
CA ILE A 14 -10.50 9.23 9.65
C ILE A 14 -9.18 9.03 10.38
N LYS A 15 -9.08 7.93 11.12
CA LYS A 15 -7.85 7.44 11.74
C LYS A 15 -7.47 6.11 11.10
N ILE A 16 -6.20 5.86 10.87
CA ILE A 16 -5.69 4.56 10.44
C ILE A 16 -4.66 4.04 11.43
N GLU A 17 -4.77 2.76 11.74
CA GLU A 17 -3.76 1.99 12.43
C GLU A 17 -3.01 1.18 11.38
N TYR A 18 -1.74 1.53 11.19
CA TYR A 18 -0.85 0.81 10.30
C TYR A 18 -0.30 -0.45 10.98
N PRO A 19 -0.09 -1.55 10.23
CA PRO A 19 0.56 -2.74 10.77
C PRO A 19 2.04 -2.48 11.07
N SER A 20 2.62 -3.39 11.87
CA SER A 20 4.05 -3.39 12.13
C SER A 20 4.85 -3.47 10.81
N GLY A 21 5.93 -2.69 10.73
CA GLY A 21 6.79 -2.65 9.55
C GLY A 21 6.28 -1.77 8.40
N PHE A 22 5.12 -1.12 8.54
CA PHE A 22 4.69 -0.08 7.62
C PHE A 22 5.34 1.26 7.93
N GLU A 23 5.94 1.87 6.92
CA GLU A 23 6.58 3.18 6.96
C GLU A 23 5.81 4.15 6.05
N PHE A 24 5.14 5.13 6.67
CA PHE A 24 4.38 6.16 5.95
C PHE A 24 5.30 7.19 5.29
N PHE A 25 5.04 7.51 4.03
CA PHE A 25 5.72 8.58 3.30
C PHE A 25 4.84 9.80 3.12
N GLU A 26 3.71 9.63 2.45
CA GLU A 26 2.79 10.73 2.12
C GLU A 26 1.35 10.24 1.98
N SER A 27 0.43 11.19 1.91
CA SER A 27 -0.95 10.92 1.61
C SER A 27 -1.61 12.05 0.84
N GLN A 28 -2.62 11.71 0.05
CA GLN A 28 -3.51 12.67 -0.58
C GLN A 28 -4.96 12.35 -0.19
N PRO A 29 -5.69 13.26 0.50
CA PRO A 29 -5.23 14.56 1.01
C PRO A 29 -4.13 14.44 2.08
N LYS A 30 -3.42 15.55 2.32
CA LYS A 30 -2.36 15.62 3.32
C LYS A 30 -2.91 15.26 4.71
N ALA A 31 -2.23 14.33 5.39
CA ALA A 31 -2.56 13.95 6.75
C ALA A 31 -2.28 15.11 7.72
N LEU A 32 -3.01 15.16 8.84
CA LEU A 32 -2.71 16.06 9.95
C LEU A 32 -1.41 15.68 10.67
N GLY A 33 -1.05 14.41 10.58
CA GLY A 33 0.22 13.85 11.01
C GLY A 33 0.64 12.77 10.04
N LYS A 34 0.39 11.50 10.38
CA LYS A 34 0.64 10.35 9.50
C LYS A 34 -0.53 9.37 9.44
N THR A 35 -1.40 9.43 10.44
CA THR A 35 -2.46 8.44 10.68
C THR A 35 -3.86 9.04 10.71
N GLU A 36 -3.99 10.37 10.54
CA GLU A 36 -5.26 11.07 10.75
C GLU A 36 -5.53 12.10 9.66
N TRP A 37 -6.81 12.20 9.26
CA TRP A 37 -7.31 13.14 8.27
C TRP A 37 -8.58 13.83 8.75
N GLU A 38 -8.67 15.12 8.43
CA GLU A 38 -9.94 15.84 8.46
C GLU A 38 -10.78 15.47 7.25
N ILE A 39 -12.04 15.13 7.49
CA ILE A 39 -13.00 14.99 6.42
C ILE A 39 -13.86 16.25 6.42
N PRO A 40 -13.86 17.03 5.32
CA PRO A 40 -14.74 18.18 5.20
C PRO A 40 -16.20 17.74 5.24
N LEU A 41 -17.12 18.72 5.26
CA LEU A 41 -18.55 18.47 5.26
C LEU A 41 -18.94 17.40 4.22
N LEU A 42 -19.46 16.29 4.72
CA LEU A 42 -19.85 15.15 3.91
C LEU A 42 -21.34 15.21 3.64
N ASN A 43 -21.69 15.69 2.44
CA ASN A 43 -23.07 15.77 1.98
C ASN A 43 -23.66 14.39 1.66
N LYS A 44 -24.98 14.33 1.51
CA LYS A 44 -25.69 13.15 0.99
C LYS A 44 -25.08 12.69 -0.34
N ALA A 45 -24.82 11.39 -0.47
CA ALA A 45 -24.15 10.80 -1.63
C ALA A 45 -22.77 11.42 -1.96
N GLY A 46 -22.17 12.13 -0.99
CA GLY A 46 -20.82 12.66 -1.07
C GLY A 46 -19.81 11.61 -0.63
N GLY A 47 -18.60 11.70 -1.18
CA GLY A 47 -17.51 10.81 -0.83
C GLY A 47 -16.17 11.38 -1.24
N GLY A 48 -15.13 10.67 -0.85
CA GLY A 48 -13.76 11.01 -1.18
C GLY A 48 -12.84 9.83 -0.95
N ARG A 49 -11.60 9.99 -1.44
CA ARG A 49 -10.54 8.99 -1.30
C ARG A 49 -9.39 9.61 -0.53
N ILE A 50 -8.82 8.82 0.36
CA ILE A 50 -7.53 9.08 0.98
C ILE A 50 -6.59 8.02 0.43
N GLU A 51 -5.56 8.46 -0.26
CA GLU A 51 -4.49 7.62 -0.78
C GLU A 51 -3.29 7.78 0.14
N VAL A 52 -2.68 6.66 0.53
CA VAL A 52 -1.54 6.61 1.44
C VAL A 52 -0.43 5.83 0.77
N SER A 53 0.75 6.43 0.70
CA SER A 53 1.96 5.83 0.12
C SER A 53 2.97 5.55 1.22
N GLY A 54 3.64 4.40 1.12
CA GLY A 54 4.62 3.96 2.11
C GLY A 54 5.28 2.64 1.72
N ILE A 55 6.20 2.17 2.56
CA ILE A 55 6.84 0.86 2.42
C ILE A 55 6.34 -0.06 3.52
N LEU A 56 5.92 -1.27 3.16
CA LEU A 56 5.61 -2.34 4.10
C LEU A 56 6.74 -3.37 4.12
N ARG A 57 7.29 -3.65 5.30
CA ARG A 57 8.28 -4.70 5.52
C ARG A 57 7.71 -5.80 6.40
N GLY A 58 8.08 -7.04 6.10
CA GLY A 58 7.70 -8.22 6.86
C GLY A 58 8.19 -9.50 6.22
N GLU A 59 7.84 -10.62 6.83
CA GLU A 59 8.23 -11.96 6.39
C GLU A 59 7.25 -12.52 5.34
N VAL A 60 7.71 -13.51 4.59
CA VAL A 60 6.85 -14.20 3.61
C VAL A 60 5.74 -14.94 4.36
N GLN A 61 4.51 -14.89 3.82
CA GLN A 61 3.26 -15.37 4.45
C GLN A 61 2.86 -14.60 5.71
N GLU A 62 3.57 -13.52 6.06
CA GLU A 62 3.14 -12.65 7.16
C GLU A 62 1.90 -11.86 6.75
N SER A 63 0.84 -11.98 7.55
CA SER A 63 -0.37 -11.18 7.42
C SER A 63 -0.20 -9.82 8.11
N LYS A 64 -0.39 -8.75 7.36
CA LYS A 64 -0.30 -7.36 7.81
C LYS A 64 -1.68 -6.72 7.74
N ILE A 65 -2.19 -6.25 8.89
CA ILE A 65 -3.56 -5.75 9.01
C ILE A 65 -3.57 -4.22 9.10
N PHE A 66 -4.28 -3.59 8.18
CA PHE A 66 -4.64 -2.18 8.24
C PHE A 66 -6.04 -2.04 8.81
N ARG A 67 -6.22 -1.14 9.78
CA ARG A 67 -7.53 -0.81 10.36
C ARG A 67 -7.79 0.67 10.18
N ALA A 68 -8.93 1.01 9.56
CA ALA A 68 -9.33 2.39 9.36
C ALA A 68 -10.67 2.67 10.06
N ASN A 69 -10.67 3.75 10.83
CA ASN A 69 -11.75 4.16 11.71
C ASN A 69 -12.26 5.53 11.26
N LEU A 70 -13.55 5.61 10.95
CA LEU A 70 -14.28 6.87 10.73
C LEU A 70 -15.04 7.21 12.01
N GLY A 71 -14.85 8.42 12.51
CA GLY A 71 -15.49 8.86 13.74
C GLY A 71 -15.56 10.37 13.87
N ILE A 72 -15.98 10.83 15.05
CA ILE A 72 -16.07 12.24 15.43
C ILE A 72 -15.42 12.43 16.80
N TRP A 73 -14.84 13.61 17.05
CA TRP A 73 -14.44 14.00 18.40
C TRP A 73 -15.60 14.67 19.12
N GLN A 74 -15.97 14.17 20.29
CA GLN A 74 -16.96 14.75 21.19
C GLN A 74 -16.37 14.80 22.59
N GLU A 75 -16.33 15.98 23.21
CA GLU A 75 -15.87 16.16 24.60
C GLU A 75 -14.47 15.59 24.89
N GLY A 76 -13.60 15.54 23.88
CA GLY A 76 -12.24 14.98 23.99
C GLY A 76 -12.17 13.46 23.79
N GLU A 77 -13.30 12.79 23.54
CA GLU A 77 -13.36 11.37 23.19
C GLU A 77 -13.61 11.15 21.69
N PHE A 78 -13.00 10.11 21.14
CA PHE A 78 -13.21 9.72 19.75
C PHE A 78 -14.35 8.71 19.67
N VAL A 79 -15.49 9.15 19.16
CA VAL A 79 -16.67 8.31 18.96
C VAL A 79 -16.56 7.63 17.60
N LEU A 80 -16.39 6.30 17.60
CA LEU A 80 -16.32 5.49 16.39
C LEU A 80 -17.70 5.37 15.73
N LEU A 81 -17.78 5.72 14.45
CA LEU A 81 -18.99 5.57 13.64
C LEU A 81 -18.91 4.37 12.71
N LYS A 82 -17.73 4.12 12.14
CA LYS A 82 -17.50 2.99 11.24
C LYS A 82 -16.06 2.52 11.31
N GLU A 83 -15.88 1.21 11.28
CA GLU A 83 -14.59 0.57 11.12
C GLU A 83 -14.54 -0.24 9.81
N THR A 84 -13.36 -0.30 9.21
CA THR A 84 -13.02 -1.25 8.16
C THR A 84 -11.62 -1.82 8.40
N ILE A 85 -11.46 -3.11 8.11
CA ILE A 85 -10.20 -3.84 8.30
C ILE A 85 -9.82 -4.48 6.97
N LYS A 86 -8.55 -4.36 6.59
CA LYS A 86 -7.98 -5.03 5.43
C LYS A 86 -6.66 -5.68 5.80
N GLY A 87 -6.62 -7.00 5.66
CA GLY A 87 -5.39 -7.78 5.72
C GLY A 87 -4.74 -7.88 4.34
N ILE A 88 -3.43 -7.81 4.31
CA ILE A 88 -2.61 -8.16 3.14
C ILE A 88 -1.57 -9.19 3.57
N GLU A 89 -1.23 -10.12 2.67
CA GLU A 89 -0.22 -11.14 2.91
C GLU A 89 1.01 -10.84 2.05
N ILE A 90 2.19 -10.87 2.66
CA ILE A 90 3.45 -10.67 1.93
C ILE A 90 3.80 -11.98 1.23
N THR A 91 3.68 -12.02 -0.10
CA THR A 91 4.01 -13.21 -0.89
C THR A 91 5.45 -13.16 -1.41
N ARG A 92 6.03 -14.34 -1.67
CA ARG A 92 7.33 -14.45 -2.33
C ARG A 92 7.17 -14.05 -3.81
N PRO A 93 8.12 -13.32 -4.41
CA PRO A 93 8.14 -13.17 -5.85
C PRO A 93 8.23 -14.56 -6.49
N SER A 94 7.34 -14.81 -7.45
CA SER A 94 7.26 -16.09 -8.16
C SER A 94 8.30 -16.22 -9.26
N ILE A 95 9.20 -15.25 -9.44
CA ILE A 95 10.14 -15.23 -10.56
C ILE A 95 11.53 -14.82 -10.07
N PHE A 96 12.52 -15.64 -10.40
CA PHE A 96 13.93 -15.30 -10.32
C PHE A 96 14.47 -15.02 -11.74
N VAL A 97 15.13 -13.88 -11.92
CA VAL A 97 15.75 -13.49 -13.21
C VAL A 97 17.24 -13.28 -13.00
N SER A 98 18.05 -13.89 -13.86
CA SER A 98 19.48 -13.62 -13.99
C SER A 98 19.87 -13.54 -15.46
N TYR A 99 21.07 -13.05 -15.73
CA TYR A 99 21.59 -12.98 -17.09
C TYR A 99 23.10 -13.22 -17.12
N GLN A 100 23.59 -13.53 -18.31
CA GLN A 100 25.01 -13.49 -18.62
C GLN A 100 25.22 -12.92 -20.01
N ILE A 101 26.43 -12.40 -20.24
CA ILE A 101 26.85 -11.86 -21.52
C ILE A 101 28.09 -12.62 -21.93
N ASN A 102 28.11 -13.15 -23.16
CA ASN A 102 29.22 -13.94 -23.68
C ASN A 102 29.67 -15.04 -22.70
N ASN A 103 28.71 -15.80 -22.15
CA ASN A 103 28.89 -16.85 -21.15
C ASN A 103 29.52 -16.39 -19.81
N SER A 104 29.45 -15.10 -19.49
CA SER A 104 29.96 -14.54 -18.24
C SER A 104 28.96 -13.59 -17.56
N PRO A 105 28.69 -13.73 -16.25
CA PRO A 105 27.83 -12.81 -15.51
C PRO A 105 28.50 -11.47 -15.20
N GLN A 106 29.82 -11.34 -15.45
CA GLN A 106 30.60 -10.13 -15.16
C GLN A 106 31.39 -9.66 -16.39
N TYR A 107 30.85 -9.88 -17.58
CA TYR A 107 31.51 -9.47 -18.83
C TYR A 107 31.63 -7.95 -18.91
N VAL A 108 32.82 -7.46 -19.28
CA VAL A 108 33.08 -6.05 -19.55
C VAL A 108 33.28 -5.90 -21.06
N ALA A 109 32.39 -5.16 -21.71
CA ALA A 109 32.40 -4.95 -23.16
C ALA A 109 33.21 -3.73 -23.58
N ASN A 110 33.74 -3.77 -24.81
CA ASN A 110 34.36 -2.62 -25.47
C ASN A 110 33.43 -2.04 -26.57
N PRO A 111 33.59 -0.75 -26.92
CA PRO A 111 32.87 -0.16 -28.03
C PRO A 111 33.11 -0.92 -29.35
N GLY A 112 32.02 -1.31 -30.00
CA GLY A 112 32.06 -2.09 -31.24
C GLY A 112 31.93 -3.61 -31.06
N ASP A 113 31.93 -4.11 -29.81
CA ASP A 113 31.69 -5.53 -29.53
C ASP A 113 30.26 -5.94 -29.90
N TYR A 114 30.13 -7.14 -30.48
CA TYR A 114 28.84 -7.83 -30.54
C TYR A 114 28.68 -8.67 -29.27
N LEU A 115 27.59 -8.43 -28.54
CA LEU A 115 27.32 -9.07 -27.26
C LEU A 115 26.20 -10.10 -27.41
N TYR A 116 26.48 -11.31 -26.96
CA TYR A 116 25.49 -12.37 -26.85
C TYR A 116 24.93 -12.38 -25.43
N TYR A 117 23.64 -12.09 -25.30
CA TYR A 117 22.94 -12.10 -24.02
C TYR A 117 22.19 -13.40 -23.85
N GLU A 118 22.29 -13.99 -22.66
CA GLU A 118 21.41 -15.06 -22.22
C GLU A 118 20.71 -14.63 -20.94
N ILE A 119 19.38 -14.71 -20.96
CA ILE A 119 18.54 -14.38 -19.82
C ILE A 119 17.96 -15.68 -19.30
N PHE A 120 18.18 -15.94 -18.02
CA PHE A 120 17.58 -17.05 -17.30
C PHE A 120 16.42 -16.53 -16.48
N PHE A 121 15.29 -17.18 -16.62
CA PHE A 121 14.12 -16.95 -15.78
C PHE A 121 13.72 -18.29 -15.17
N LYS A 122 13.42 -18.27 -13.88
CA LYS A 122 12.91 -19.44 -13.15
C LYS A 122 11.67 -19.03 -12.39
N ASN A 123 10.57 -19.72 -12.66
CA ASN A 123 9.40 -19.66 -11.79
C ASN A 123 9.76 -20.29 -10.44
N THR A 124 9.73 -19.47 -9.38
CA THR A 124 9.91 -19.88 -7.99
C THR A 124 8.60 -19.84 -7.20
N GLY A 125 7.49 -19.55 -7.87
CA GLY A 125 6.14 -19.60 -7.30
C GLY A 125 5.53 -20.99 -7.35
N GLU A 126 4.37 -21.12 -6.71
CA GLU A 126 3.56 -22.36 -6.68
C GLU A 126 2.62 -22.45 -7.89
N GLU A 127 2.32 -21.33 -8.55
CA GLU A 127 1.47 -21.25 -9.74
C GLU A 127 2.32 -21.22 -11.02
N VAL A 128 1.79 -21.78 -12.11
CA VAL A 128 2.42 -21.72 -13.43
C VAL A 128 2.34 -20.29 -13.97
N LEU A 129 3.43 -19.78 -14.54
CA LEU A 129 3.42 -18.52 -15.28
C LEU A 129 2.72 -18.75 -16.61
N GLU A 130 1.55 -18.13 -16.81
CA GLU A 130 0.85 -18.09 -18.09
C GLU A 130 1.33 -16.94 -18.99
#